data_AF-A0A2G5VIY9-F1
#
_entry.id   AF-A0A2G5VIY9-F1
#
_cell.length_a   1.000
_cell.length_b   1.000
_cell.length_c   1.000
_cell.angle_alpha   90.00
_cell.angle_beta   90.00
_cell.angle_gamma   90.00
#
_symmetry.space_group_name_H-M   'P 1'
#
loop_
_entity.id
_entity.type
_entity.pdbx_description
1 polymer ?
#
loop_
_entity_poly.entity_id
_entity_poly.type
_entity_poly.pdbx_seq_one_letter_code
_entity_poly.pdbx_strand_id
1 'polypeptide(L)'
;MRFSFIFPPLFQNLRFQMKYQVETQALPYSTIILHCLKYPSKGVFGLLIGNKKGDKVTITGCVPLSHESTPLAPPLELATSLVHGKFGASLVGVYFSNSTPSDTSLNVYATRLADRISNVTSSPAVLVQVMNERLVSDCEQDRLVAYEKDGESWKEAKTIFQGSNFLRGLQAVIRKKLYRELADFENHLDNPEFDFYNTNLSNKLVQVAEFRS
;
A
#
# COMPACT_ATOMS: atom_id res chain seq x y z
N MET A 1 19.35 -9.87 -60.06
CA MET A 1 18.08 -9.63 -59.35
C MET A 1 18.28 -9.97 -57.87
N ARG A 2 18.41 -8.96 -57.00
CA ARG A 2 18.41 -9.16 -55.53
C ARG A 2 16.96 -9.01 -55.05
N PHE A 3 16.41 -10.06 -54.46
CA PHE A 3 15.11 -10.01 -53.80
C PHE A 3 15.28 -9.34 -52.44
N SER A 4 14.76 -8.12 -52.32
CA SER A 4 14.60 -7.42 -51.04
C SER A 4 13.34 -7.97 -50.37
N PHE A 5 13.49 -8.84 -49.38
CA PHE A 5 12.38 -9.22 -48.50
C PHE A 5 12.11 -8.06 -47.55
N ILE A 6 11.04 -7.30 -47.82
CA ILE A 6 10.47 -6.34 -46.89
C ILE A 6 9.60 -7.14 -45.92
N PHE A 7 10.11 -7.41 -44.72
CA PHE A 7 9.29 -7.89 -43.61
C PHE A 7 8.42 -6.72 -43.10
N PRO A 8 7.11 -6.91 -42.86
CA PRO A 8 6.30 -5.90 -42.20
C PRO A 8 6.68 -5.81 -40.72
N PRO A 9 6.65 -4.63 -40.09
CA PRO A 9 6.88 -4.48 -38.66
C PRO A 9 5.60 -4.86 -37.89
N LEU A 10 5.28 -6.15 -37.84
CA LEU A 10 4.38 -6.67 -36.83
C LEU A 10 5.22 -6.96 -35.60
N PHE A 11 5.25 -6.01 -34.66
CA PHE A 11 5.69 -6.07 -33.24
C PHE A 11 6.34 -4.74 -32.85
N GLN A 12 5.59 -3.64 -32.99
CA GLN A 12 5.86 -2.43 -32.22
C GLN A 12 4.67 -2.16 -31.29
N ASN A 13 4.95 -2.29 -29.99
CA ASN A 13 4.21 -1.68 -28.90
C ASN A 13 2.75 -2.10 -28.67
N LEU A 14 2.53 -3.36 -28.26
CA LEU A 14 1.52 -3.58 -27.21
C LEU A 14 2.11 -3.05 -25.89
N ARG A 15 2.06 -1.73 -25.68
CA ARG A 15 2.02 -1.23 -24.31
C ARG A 15 0.72 -1.80 -23.73
N PHE A 16 0.81 -2.81 -22.85
CA PHE A 16 -0.28 -3.13 -21.95
C PHE A 16 -0.63 -1.82 -21.22
N GLN A 17 -1.68 -1.14 -21.68
CA GLN A 17 -2.21 -0.02 -20.92
C GLN A 17 -2.87 -0.65 -19.69
N MET A 18 -2.18 -0.55 -18.55
CA MET A 18 -2.78 -0.86 -17.26
C MET A 18 -4.04 -0.01 -17.13
N LYS A 19 -5.19 -0.68 -17.16
CA LYS A 19 -6.51 -0.04 -17.17
C LYS A 19 -6.71 0.83 -15.93
N TYR A 20 -6.24 0.33 -14.79
CA TYR A 20 -6.46 0.92 -13.48
C TYR A 20 -5.26 1.70 -12.99
N GLN A 21 -5.53 2.76 -12.23
CA GLN A 21 -4.53 3.67 -11.69
C GLN A 21 -4.70 3.80 -10.18
N VAL A 22 -3.64 3.57 -9.44
CA VAL A 22 -3.62 3.70 -7.98
C VAL A 22 -2.65 4.80 -7.59
N GLU A 23 -3.16 5.86 -6.99
CA GLU A 23 -2.39 6.97 -6.46
C GLU A 23 -2.36 6.88 -4.94
N THR A 24 -1.15 6.82 -4.36
CA THR A 24 -0.99 6.87 -2.90
C THR A 24 -0.53 8.25 -2.48
N GLN A 25 -1.34 8.94 -1.68
CA GLN A 25 -0.96 10.24 -1.15
C GLN A 25 0.20 10.13 -0.15
N ALA A 26 0.87 11.26 0.04
CA ALA A 26 2.05 11.36 0.88
C ALA A 26 1.90 10.83 2.31
N LEU A 27 0.76 11.13 2.97
CA LEU A 27 0.48 10.67 4.33
C LEU A 27 0.38 9.13 4.41
N PRO A 28 -0.54 8.45 3.69
CA PRO A 28 -0.62 6.99 3.75
C PRO A 28 0.66 6.32 3.25
N TYR A 29 1.33 6.86 2.25
CA TYR A 29 2.62 6.35 1.80
C TYR A 29 3.63 6.33 2.96
N SER A 30 3.79 7.46 3.64
CA SER A 30 4.73 7.58 4.76
C SER A 30 4.39 6.62 5.88
N THR A 31 3.11 6.51 6.26
CA THR A 31 2.66 5.59 7.30
C THR A 31 2.96 4.12 6.94
N ILE A 32 2.72 3.70 5.68
CA ILE A 32 3.04 2.35 5.19
C ILE A 32 4.54 2.06 5.31
N ILE A 33 5.38 3.00 4.87
CA ILE A 33 6.84 2.83 4.97
C ILE A 33 7.30 2.79 6.43
N LEU A 34 6.76 3.65 7.29
CA LEU A 34 7.10 3.64 8.72
C LEU A 34 6.67 2.35 9.41
N HIS A 35 5.55 1.75 9.01
CA HIS A 35 5.11 0.47 9.55
C HIS A 35 6.15 -0.63 9.24
N CYS A 36 6.65 -0.68 8.00
CA CYS A 36 7.72 -1.59 7.60
C CYS A 36 9.03 -1.30 8.37
N LEU A 37 9.39 -0.03 8.57
CA LEU A 37 10.61 0.35 9.28
C LEU A 37 10.54 0.09 10.79
N LYS A 38 9.34 0.07 11.38
CA LYS A 38 9.13 -0.33 12.77
C LYS A 38 9.42 -1.82 12.94
N TYR A 39 9.08 -2.64 11.95
CA TYR A 39 9.25 -4.10 11.98
C TYR A 39 10.03 -4.63 10.75
N PRO A 40 11.34 -4.31 10.64
CA PRO A 40 12.11 -4.52 9.40
C PRO A 40 12.33 -5.98 9.01
N SER A 41 12.15 -6.92 9.94
CA SER A 41 12.30 -8.37 9.71
C SER A 41 10.96 -9.12 9.64
N LYS A 42 9.84 -8.39 9.55
CA LYS A 42 8.48 -8.93 9.55
C LYS A 42 7.73 -8.50 8.30
N GLY A 43 6.78 -9.33 7.86
CA GLY A 43 5.72 -8.86 6.97
C GLY A 43 4.73 -8.03 7.77
N VAL A 44 4.20 -6.97 7.17
CA VAL A 44 3.18 -6.12 7.79
C VAL A 44 1.91 -6.10 6.94
N PHE A 45 0.78 -5.81 7.57
CA PHE A 45 -0.52 -5.66 6.92
C PHE A 45 -1.23 -4.39 7.38
N GLY A 46 -2.03 -3.79 6.52
CA GLY A 46 -2.95 -2.76 6.93
C GLY A 46 -4.03 -2.44 5.90
N LEU A 47 -4.96 -1.58 6.28
CA LEU A 47 -6.11 -1.19 5.47
C LEU A 47 -5.87 0.16 4.80
N LEU A 48 -6.43 0.33 3.60
CA LEU A 48 -6.31 1.54 2.80
C LEU A 48 -7.63 2.31 2.81
N ILE A 49 -7.54 3.60 3.12
CA ILE A 49 -8.67 4.54 3.10
C ILE A 49 -8.49 5.47 1.91
N GLY A 50 -9.56 5.70 1.16
CA GLY A 50 -9.48 6.50 -0.06
C GLY A 50 -10.80 6.66 -0.78
N ASN A 51 -10.69 7.08 -2.03
CA ASN A 51 -11.82 7.31 -2.92
C ASN A 51 -11.58 6.63 -4.27
N LYS A 52 -12.65 6.12 -4.88
CA LYS A 52 -12.62 5.52 -6.22
C LYS A 52 -13.41 6.42 -7.19
N LYS A 53 -12.84 6.72 -8.34
CA LYS A 53 -13.48 7.51 -9.40
C LYS A 53 -13.13 6.92 -10.77
N GLY A 54 -14.08 6.20 -11.36
CA GLY A 54 -13.83 5.42 -12.57
C GLY A 54 -12.75 4.38 -12.30
N ASP A 55 -11.76 4.28 -13.21
CA ASP A 55 -10.63 3.35 -13.09
C ASP A 55 -9.48 3.89 -12.20
N LYS A 56 -9.71 4.96 -11.43
CA LYS A 56 -8.71 5.55 -10.54
C LYS A 56 -9.08 5.38 -9.07
N VAL A 57 -8.13 4.87 -8.28
CA VAL A 57 -8.20 4.83 -6.81
C VAL A 57 -7.18 5.80 -6.24
N THR A 58 -7.64 6.73 -5.41
CA THR A 58 -6.76 7.65 -4.65
C THR A 58 -6.81 7.27 -3.19
N ILE A 59 -5.69 6.79 -2.67
CA ILE A 59 -5.50 6.43 -1.26
C ILE A 59 -5.13 7.70 -0.50
N THR A 60 -5.97 8.09 0.45
CA THR A 60 -5.85 9.32 1.25
C THR A 60 -5.47 9.05 2.71
N GLY A 61 -5.58 7.80 3.16
CA GLY A 61 -5.20 7.37 4.51
C GLY A 61 -4.98 5.86 4.58
N CYS A 62 -4.48 5.38 5.71
CA CYS A 62 -4.33 3.94 5.95
C CYS A 62 -4.37 3.64 7.46
N VAL A 63 -4.65 2.38 7.80
CA VAL A 63 -4.70 1.89 9.18
C VAL A 63 -3.78 0.67 9.30
N PRO A 64 -2.63 0.77 10.00
CA PRO A 64 -1.77 -0.36 10.32
C PRO A 64 -2.48 -1.42 11.17
N LEU A 65 -2.39 -2.69 10.78
CA LEU A 65 -3.11 -3.78 11.46
C LEU A 65 -2.18 -4.76 12.16
N SER A 66 -1.23 -5.36 11.45
CA SER A 66 -0.45 -6.48 11.95
C SER A 66 1.01 -6.37 11.53
N HIS A 67 1.89 -6.89 12.37
CA HIS A 67 3.33 -7.04 12.15
C HIS A 67 3.76 -8.52 12.13
N GLU A 68 2.87 -9.40 11.67
CA GLU A 68 3.15 -10.80 11.39
C GLU A 68 2.93 -11.14 9.91
N SER A 69 3.77 -12.00 9.33
CA SER A 69 3.63 -12.45 7.93
C SER A 69 2.41 -13.37 7.70
N THR A 70 1.87 -13.94 8.78
CA THR A 70 0.72 -14.85 8.81
C THR A 70 -0.26 -14.38 9.88
N PRO A 71 -0.91 -13.23 9.69
CA PRO A 71 -1.76 -12.62 10.70
C PRO A 71 -2.94 -13.53 11.04
N LEU A 72 -3.30 -13.57 12.32
CA LEU A 72 -4.45 -14.34 12.78
C LEU A 72 -5.77 -13.76 12.25
N ALA A 73 -6.67 -14.63 11.80
CA ALA A 73 -7.94 -14.20 11.22
C ALA A 73 -8.83 -13.39 12.20
N PRO A 74 -9.01 -13.79 13.48
CA PRO A 74 -9.94 -13.06 14.37
C PRO A 74 -9.55 -11.60 14.63
N PRO A 75 -8.28 -11.25 14.95
CA PRO A 75 -7.83 -9.86 15.04
C PRO A 75 -8.08 -9.05 13.76
N LEU A 76 -7.79 -9.63 12.59
CA LEU A 76 -8.02 -8.95 11.30
C LEU A 76 -9.49 -8.69 11.02
N GLU A 77 -10.37 -9.65 11.34
CA GLU A 77 -11.82 -9.51 11.15
C GLU A 77 -12.42 -8.44 12.07
N LEU A 78 -11.97 -8.39 13.33
CA LEU A 78 -12.36 -7.35 14.27
C LEU A 78 -11.89 -5.98 13.77
N ALA A 79 -10.62 -5.84 13.40
CA ALA A 79 -10.08 -4.59 12.91
C ALA A 79 -10.80 -4.13 11.64
N THR A 80 -11.05 -5.04 10.70
CA THR A 80 -11.80 -4.76 9.47
C THR A 80 -13.19 -4.24 9.79
N SER A 81 -13.89 -4.86 10.75
CA SER A 81 -15.24 -4.44 11.14
C SER A 81 -15.25 -3.05 11.78
N LEU A 82 -14.28 -2.75 12.66
CA LEU A 82 -14.13 -1.43 13.28
C LEU A 82 -13.82 -0.34 12.26
N VAL A 83 -12.83 -0.59 11.40
CA VAL A 83 -12.40 0.36 10.37
C VAL A 83 -13.50 0.56 9.33
N HIS A 84 -14.19 -0.50 8.91
CA HIS A 84 -15.34 -0.39 8.02
C HIS A 84 -16.49 0.39 8.69
N GLY A 85 -16.78 0.16 9.97
CA GLY A 85 -17.78 0.93 10.71
C GLY A 85 -17.48 2.44 10.77
N LYS A 86 -16.19 2.81 10.79
CA LYS A 86 -15.75 4.20 10.83
C LYS A 86 -15.70 4.88 9.45
N PHE A 87 -15.24 4.17 8.41
CA PHE A 87 -14.95 4.76 7.10
C PHE A 87 -15.91 4.32 5.99
N GLY A 88 -16.74 3.30 6.21
CA GLY A 88 -17.71 2.78 5.25
C GLY A 88 -17.08 2.46 3.89
N ALA A 89 -17.71 2.97 2.82
CA ALA A 89 -17.26 2.78 1.44
C ALA A 89 -15.89 3.39 1.11
N SER A 90 -15.34 4.25 1.98
CA SER A 90 -13.98 4.78 1.81
C SER A 90 -12.88 3.76 2.17
N LEU A 91 -13.24 2.58 2.69
CA LEU A 91 -12.30 1.47 2.84
C LEU A 91 -12.04 0.83 1.47
N VAL A 92 -10.93 1.18 0.83
CA VAL A 92 -10.69 0.88 -0.59
C VAL A 92 -9.78 -0.31 -0.86
N GLY A 93 -9.05 -0.81 0.15
CA GLY A 93 -8.10 -1.88 -0.09
C GLY A 93 -7.25 -2.28 1.10
N VAL A 94 -6.20 -3.02 0.80
CA VAL A 94 -5.23 -3.57 1.76
C VAL A 94 -3.83 -3.24 1.27
N TYR A 95 -2.92 -2.91 2.19
CA TYR A 95 -1.49 -2.94 1.91
C TYR A 95 -0.82 -4.08 2.68
N PHE A 96 0.29 -4.58 2.13
CA PHE A 96 1.11 -5.57 2.80
C PHE A 96 2.59 -5.46 2.42
N SER A 97 3.45 -6.07 3.22
CA SER A 97 4.84 -6.38 2.87
C SER A 97 5.14 -7.84 3.21
N ASN A 98 6.07 -8.45 2.48
CA ASN A 98 6.57 -9.78 2.81
C ASN A 98 7.71 -9.68 3.83
N SER A 99 8.01 -10.73 4.59
CA SER A 99 9.15 -10.71 5.52
C SER A 99 10.51 -10.77 4.83
N THR A 100 10.58 -11.44 3.68
CA THR A 100 11.82 -11.60 2.90
C THR A 100 11.93 -10.46 1.89
N PRO A 101 13.01 -9.66 1.88
CA PRO A 101 13.11 -8.49 1.00
C PRO A 101 13.01 -8.77 -0.51
N SER A 102 13.53 -9.92 -0.95
CA SER A 102 13.50 -10.36 -2.36
C SER A 102 12.20 -11.07 -2.77
N ASP A 103 11.32 -11.37 -1.81
CA ASP A 103 10.04 -12.01 -2.09
C ASP A 103 9.03 -10.98 -2.58
N THR A 104 8.77 -11.00 -3.88
CA THR A 104 7.81 -10.13 -4.57
C THR A 104 6.48 -10.83 -4.86
N SER A 105 6.26 -12.03 -4.31
CA SER A 105 5.01 -12.77 -4.49
C SER A 105 3.84 -12.12 -3.72
N LEU A 106 2.62 -12.31 -4.22
CA LEU A 106 1.42 -11.88 -3.53
C LEU A 106 1.13 -12.79 -2.34
N ASN A 107 0.93 -12.19 -1.17
CA ASN A 107 0.61 -12.93 0.04
C ASN A 107 -0.87 -13.38 0.04
N VAL A 108 -1.12 -14.68 0.29
CA VAL A 108 -2.47 -15.27 0.28
C VAL A 108 -3.41 -14.67 1.34
N TYR A 109 -2.87 -14.21 2.47
CA TYR A 109 -3.66 -13.54 3.51
C TYR A 109 -4.04 -12.12 3.06
N ALA A 110 -3.16 -11.43 2.33
CA ALA A 110 -3.45 -10.10 1.79
C ALA A 110 -4.58 -10.18 0.74
N THR A 111 -4.49 -11.14 -0.18
CA THR A 111 -5.51 -11.33 -1.21
C THR A 111 -6.87 -11.71 -0.61
N ARG A 112 -6.90 -12.61 0.38
CA ARG A 112 -8.12 -12.95 1.12
C ARG A 112 -8.71 -11.78 1.89
N LEU A 113 -7.86 -10.95 2.52
CA LEU A 113 -8.31 -9.75 3.21
C LEU A 113 -8.91 -8.75 2.21
N ALA A 114 -8.29 -8.55 1.05
CA ALA A 114 -8.84 -7.69 0.00
C ALA A 114 -10.17 -8.21 -0.58
N ASP A 115 -10.35 -9.53 -0.70
CA ASP A 115 -11.64 -10.12 -1.06
C ASP A 115 -12.70 -9.82 0.00
N ARG A 116 -12.35 -9.92 1.29
CA ARG A 116 -13.23 -9.50 2.39
C ARG A 116 -13.57 -8.01 2.31
N ILE A 117 -12.59 -7.14 2.04
CA ILE A 117 -12.84 -5.70 1.85
C ILE A 117 -13.82 -5.46 0.70
N SER A 118 -13.66 -6.19 -0.40
CA SER A 118 -14.55 -6.08 -1.57
C SER A 118 -15.99 -6.45 -1.21
N ASN A 119 -16.16 -7.50 -0.42
CA ASN A 119 -17.47 -7.97 0.02
C ASN A 119 -18.14 -6.97 0.98
N VAL A 120 -17.43 -6.48 2.00
CA VAL A 120 -18.06 -5.59 3.01
C VAL A 120 -18.37 -4.19 2.46
N THR A 121 -17.58 -3.72 1.48
CA THR A 121 -17.80 -2.40 0.85
C THR A 121 -18.59 -2.47 -0.45
N SER A 122 -18.93 -3.68 -0.93
CA SER A 122 -19.56 -3.90 -2.24
C SER A 122 -18.82 -3.22 -3.40
N SER A 123 -17.48 -3.17 -3.33
CA SER A 123 -16.64 -2.44 -4.29
C SER A 123 -15.27 -3.12 -4.45
N PRO A 124 -14.74 -3.35 -5.67
CA PRO A 124 -13.48 -4.07 -5.88
C PRO A 124 -12.29 -3.46 -5.14
N ALA A 125 -11.70 -4.19 -4.19
CA ALA A 125 -10.57 -3.71 -3.41
C ALA A 125 -9.26 -3.68 -4.22
N VAL A 126 -8.37 -2.76 -3.86
CA VAL A 126 -6.99 -2.75 -4.37
C VAL A 126 -6.03 -3.38 -3.38
N LEU A 127 -4.94 -3.95 -3.89
CA LEU A 127 -3.78 -4.37 -3.11
C LEU A 127 -2.62 -3.42 -3.35
N VAL A 128 -1.88 -3.07 -2.30
CA VAL A 128 -0.63 -2.32 -2.39
C VAL A 128 0.48 -3.09 -1.70
N GLN A 129 1.46 -3.55 -2.44
CA GLN A 129 2.62 -4.26 -1.92
C GLN A 129 3.80 -3.31 -1.74
N VAL A 130 4.47 -3.41 -0.60
CA VAL A 130 5.74 -2.75 -0.36
C VAL A 130 6.88 -3.61 -0.90
N MET A 131 7.68 -3.04 -1.79
CA MET A 131 8.88 -3.64 -2.36
C MET A 131 10.06 -3.40 -1.43
N ASN A 132 10.24 -4.29 -0.47
CA ASN A 132 11.21 -4.16 0.63
C ASN A 132 12.66 -3.97 0.17
N GLU A 133 13.07 -4.61 -0.93
CA GLU A 133 14.40 -4.39 -1.52
C GLU A 133 14.67 -2.91 -1.90
N ARG A 134 13.61 -2.18 -2.27
CA ARG A 134 13.65 -0.74 -2.60
C ARG A 134 13.62 0.17 -1.35
N LEU A 135 13.44 -0.40 -0.16
CA LEU A 135 13.60 0.31 1.11
C LEU A 135 15.06 0.37 1.57
N VAL A 136 15.84 -0.65 1.22
CA VAL A 136 17.22 -0.84 1.66
C VAL A 136 18.22 -0.28 0.65
N SER A 137 17.88 -0.27 -0.63
CA SER A 137 18.71 0.26 -1.71
C SER A 137 18.46 1.76 -1.93
N ASP A 138 19.49 2.50 -2.35
CA ASP A 138 19.38 3.87 -2.90
C ASP A 138 18.73 3.83 -4.29
N CYS A 139 17.51 3.33 -4.34
CA CYS A 139 16.73 3.17 -5.55
C CYS A 139 15.77 4.36 -5.72
N GLU A 140 15.82 5.01 -6.89
CA GLU A 140 14.89 6.08 -7.29
C GLU A 140 13.51 5.53 -7.74
N GLN A 141 13.30 4.21 -7.70
CA GLN A 141 12.03 3.58 -8.05
C GLN A 141 11.02 3.70 -6.90
N ASP A 142 9.73 3.70 -7.25
CA ASP A 142 8.67 3.65 -6.26
C ASP A 142 8.77 2.37 -5.42
N ARG A 143 8.57 2.50 -4.10
CA ARG A 143 8.58 1.39 -3.14
C ARG A 143 7.26 0.66 -3.10
N LEU A 144 6.22 1.20 -3.72
CA LEU A 144 4.89 0.60 -3.75
C LEU A 144 4.56 0.07 -5.14
N VAL A 145 3.91 -1.09 -5.19
CA VAL A 145 3.29 -1.64 -6.41
C VAL A 145 1.86 -1.97 -6.09
N ALA A 146 0.94 -1.45 -6.91
CA ALA A 146 -0.48 -1.68 -6.75
C ALA A 146 -0.98 -2.81 -7.66
N TYR A 147 -2.01 -3.52 -7.21
CA TYR A 147 -2.69 -4.55 -7.95
C TYR A 147 -4.20 -4.38 -7.83
N GLU A 148 -4.90 -4.78 -8.89
CA GLU A 148 -6.35 -4.89 -8.91
C GLU A 148 -6.77 -6.29 -9.35
N LYS A 149 -7.92 -6.74 -8.85
CA LYS A 149 -8.46 -8.05 -9.17
C LYS A 149 -9.11 -8.01 -10.57
N ASP A 150 -8.64 -8.88 -11.45
CA ASP A 150 -9.21 -9.14 -12.77
C ASP A 150 -9.63 -10.61 -12.85
N GLY A 151 -10.93 -10.85 -12.68
CA GLY A 151 -11.50 -12.18 -12.49
C GLY A 151 -11.01 -12.82 -11.18
N GLU A 152 -10.32 -13.95 -11.30
CA GLU A 152 -9.71 -14.67 -10.16
C GLU A 152 -8.25 -14.25 -9.91
N SER A 153 -7.64 -13.53 -10.84
CA SER A 153 -6.23 -13.16 -10.80
C SER A 153 -6.01 -11.72 -10.35
N TRP A 154 -4.87 -11.43 -9.74
CA TRP A 154 -4.44 -10.07 -9.44
C TRP A 154 -3.48 -9.58 -10.54
N LYS A 155 -3.76 -8.41 -11.10
CA LYS A 155 -2.93 -7.79 -12.13
C LYS A 155 -2.38 -6.47 -11.63
N GLU A 156 -1.15 -6.18 -12.00
CA GLU A 156 -0.51 -4.90 -11.66
C GLU A 156 -1.33 -3.74 -12.23
N ALA A 157 -1.54 -2.74 -11.39
CA ALA A 157 -2.18 -1.48 -11.72
C ALA A 157 -1.12 -0.39 -11.83
N LYS A 158 -1.40 0.65 -12.64
CA LYS A 158 -0.48 1.77 -12.79
C LYS A 158 -0.36 2.50 -11.46
N THR A 159 0.80 2.40 -10.82
CA THR A 159 1.09 3.12 -9.59
C THR A 159 1.51 4.54 -9.92
N ILE A 160 0.83 5.53 -9.33
CA ILE A 160 1.13 6.95 -9.50
C ILE A 160 1.98 7.41 -8.31
N PHE A 161 3.23 7.76 -8.60
CA PHE A 161 4.20 8.23 -7.64
C PHE A 161 4.24 9.77 -7.59
N GLN A 162 4.24 10.36 -6.38
CA GLN A 162 4.15 11.82 -6.18
C GLN A 162 5.49 12.57 -6.35
N GLY A 163 6.56 11.91 -6.82
CA GLY A 163 7.82 12.56 -7.22
C GLY A 163 8.86 12.76 -6.11
N SER A 164 9.97 13.42 -6.43
CA SER A 164 11.18 13.49 -5.59
C SER A 164 11.06 14.36 -4.32
N ASN A 165 10.24 15.42 -4.35
CA ASN A 165 10.02 16.28 -3.17
C ASN A 165 9.40 15.48 -2.00
N PHE A 166 8.51 14.54 -2.33
CA PHE A 166 7.92 13.63 -1.35
C PHE A 166 8.98 12.75 -0.68
N LEU A 167 9.97 12.25 -1.42
CA LEU A 167 11.05 11.42 -0.87
C LEU A 167 11.90 12.17 0.17
N ARG A 168 12.13 13.47 -0.04
CA ARG A 168 12.85 14.30 0.93
C ARG A 168 12.08 14.42 2.25
N GLY A 169 10.77 14.66 2.17
CA GLY A 169 9.89 14.69 3.36
C GLY A 169 9.90 13.36 4.11
N LEU A 170 9.81 12.24 3.39
CA LEU A 170 9.91 10.90 3.95
C LEU A 170 11.27 10.66 4.64
N GLN A 171 12.39 11.08 4.03
CA GLN A 171 13.70 10.98 4.67
C GLN A 171 13.79 11.78 5.97
N ALA A 172 13.20 12.98 6.03
CA ALA A 172 13.16 13.78 7.25
C ALA A 172 12.38 13.08 8.37
N VAL A 173 11.23 12.48 8.03
CA VAL A 173 10.42 11.66 8.94
C VAL A 173 11.21 10.46 9.47
N ILE A 174 11.90 9.73 8.59
CA ILE A 174 12.72 8.56 8.95
C ILE A 174 13.86 8.97 9.89
N ARG A 175 14.56 10.08 9.61
CA ARG A 175 15.64 10.60 10.47
C ARG A 175 15.16 10.96 11.87
N LYS A 176 13.93 11.47 11.99
CA LYS A 176 13.28 11.74 13.29
C LYS A 176 12.80 10.47 14.01
N LYS A 177 12.94 9.29 13.39
CA LYS A 177 12.55 7.99 13.93
C LYS A 177 11.07 7.90 14.33
N LEU A 178 10.21 8.60 13.59
CA LEU A 178 8.77 8.64 13.89
C LEU A 178 8.08 7.27 13.74
N TYR A 179 8.71 6.31 13.06
CA TYR A 179 8.25 4.90 13.02
C TYR A 179 8.15 4.28 14.41
N ARG A 180 8.88 4.78 15.42
CA ARG A 180 8.78 4.29 16.81
C ARG A 180 7.47 4.69 17.51
N GLU A 181 6.81 5.74 17.02
CA GLU A 181 5.54 6.23 17.56
C GLU A 181 4.33 5.59 16.87
N LEU A 182 4.54 4.87 15.76
CA LEU A 182 3.46 4.20 15.03
C LEU A 182 2.89 3.07 15.88
N ALA A 183 1.58 2.98 15.98
CA ALA A 183 0.88 1.85 16.59
C ALA A 183 0.06 1.12 15.52
N ASP A 184 0.18 -0.20 15.46
CA ASP A 184 -0.73 -1.04 14.70
C ASP A 184 -1.86 -1.59 15.59
N PHE A 185 -2.81 -2.28 14.98
CA PHE A 185 -3.93 -2.85 15.71
C PHE A 185 -3.51 -3.94 16.71
N GLU A 186 -2.48 -4.73 16.40
CA GLU A 186 -1.92 -5.70 17.35
C GLU A 186 -1.38 -5.02 18.62
N ASN A 187 -0.67 -3.89 18.48
CA ASN A 187 -0.25 -3.10 19.64
C ASN A 187 -1.45 -2.62 20.46
N HIS A 188 -2.54 -2.20 19.81
CA HIS A 188 -3.77 -1.79 20.48
C HIS A 188 -4.45 -2.94 21.24
N LEU A 189 -4.39 -4.17 20.73
CA LEU A 189 -4.89 -5.36 21.43
C LEU A 189 -4.09 -5.64 22.70
N ASP A 190 -2.77 -5.43 22.68
CA ASP A 190 -1.91 -5.57 23.86
C ASP A 190 -2.15 -4.45 24.89
N ASN A 191 -2.35 -3.22 24.41
CA ASN A 191 -2.63 -2.06 25.25
C ASN A 191 -3.58 -1.08 24.54
N PRO A 192 -4.85 -0.96 25.00
CA PRO A 192 -5.86 -0.09 24.40
C PRO A 192 -5.51 1.39 24.35
N GLU A 193 -4.52 1.86 25.12
CA GLU A 193 -4.04 3.24 25.07
C GLU A 193 -3.29 3.57 23.75
N PHE A 194 -2.86 2.56 23.00
CA PHE A 194 -2.23 2.78 21.69
C PHE A 194 -3.28 3.15 20.64
N ASP A 195 -3.19 4.37 20.11
CA ASP A 195 -4.02 4.84 19.01
C ASP A 195 -3.58 4.23 17.66
N PHE A 196 -4.20 3.11 17.28
CA PHE A 196 -3.92 2.46 15.99
C PHE A 196 -4.43 3.25 14.76
N TYR A 197 -5.24 4.31 14.95
CA TYR A 197 -5.54 5.27 13.87
C TYR A 197 -4.41 6.28 13.66
N ASN A 198 -3.40 6.31 14.56
CA ASN A 198 -2.21 7.13 14.43
C ASN A 198 -2.53 8.62 14.23
N THR A 199 -3.50 9.16 14.96
CA THR A 199 -4.01 10.53 14.79
C THR A 199 -2.92 11.57 15.08
N ASN A 200 -2.21 11.41 16.20
CA ASN A 200 -1.10 12.29 16.59
C ASN A 200 0.08 12.16 15.60
N LEU A 201 0.47 10.93 15.27
CA LEU A 201 1.54 10.68 14.31
C LEU A 201 1.22 11.32 12.96
N SER A 202 0.00 11.17 12.44
CA SER A 202 -0.43 11.78 11.17
C SER A 202 -0.25 13.29 11.16
N ASN A 203 -0.61 13.97 12.25
CA ASN A 203 -0.39 15.42 12.40
C ASN A 203 1.10 15.77 12.36
N LYS A 204 1.96 14.99 13.03
CA LYS A 204 3.43 15.16 12.97
C LYS A 204 3.97 14.94 11.57
N LEU A 205 3.50 13.93 10.85
CA LEU A 205 3.94 13.64 9.48
C LEU A 205 3.66 14.81 8.54
N VAL A 206 2.45 15.37 8.59
CA VAL A 206 2.07 16.55 7.80
C VAL A 206 2.98 17.75 8.10
N GLN A 207 3.34 17.97 9.37
CA GLN A 207 4.23 19.07 9.77
C GLN A 207 5.68 18.85 9.33
N VAL A 208 6.21 17.62 9.47
CA VAL A 208 7.63 17.32 9.25
C VAL A 208 7.97 17.18 7.77
N ALA A 209 7.08 16.54 7.02
CA ALA A 209 7.35 16.23 5.63
C ALA A 209 6.97 17.39 4.68
N GLU A 210 6.52 18.51 5.24
CA GLU A 210 6.03 19.68 4.50
C GLU A 210 5.03 19.26 3.41
N PHE A 211 4.11 18.34 3.73
CA PHE A 211 3.02 17.92 2.83
C PHE A 211 1.97 19.03 2.67
N ARG A 212 2.42 20.28 2.53
CA ARG A 212 1.60 21.43 2.18
C ARG A 212 1.31 21.32 0.70
N SER A 213 0.02 21.23 0.40
CA SER A 213 -0.60 21.39 -0.92
C SER A 213 -0.05 22.58 -1.69
#